data_AF-A0AAX4L058-F1
#
_entry.id   AF-A0AAX4L058-F1
#
_cell.length_a   1.000
_cell.length_b   1.000
_cell.length_c   1.000
_cell.angle_alpha   90.00
_cell.angle_beta   90.00
_cell.angle_gamma   90.00
#
_symmetry.space_group_name_H-M   'P 1'
#
loop_
_entity.id
_entity.type
_entity.pdbx_description
1 polymer ?
#
loop_
_entity_poly.entity_id
_entity_poly.type
_entity_poly.pdbx_seq_one_letter_code
_entity_poly.pdbx_strand_id
1 'polypeptide(L)'
;MSVKIDVVRIDIPEGTNVIIGQSHFIKTVEDLYETLSSSSPHLKFGIAFNEASGKRLVRYDGNDQELIKIAIENAKKIGAGHIFVIYLKNGYPINVLNRIKNVEEVVRIFAATANPLQVLVAETDQGRGIIGVVDGYTPLGVESESDIKERKEFLRKIGYKR
;
A
#
# COMPACT_ATOMS: atom_id res chain seq x y z
N MET A 1 25.78 15.54 9.68
CA MET A 1 24.79 15.42 8.59
C MET A 1 23.41 15.65 9.20
N SER A 2 22.63 16.57 8.66
CA SER A 2 21.24 16.82 9.10
C SER A 2 20.28 15.94 8.30
N VAL A 3 19.28 15.37 8.96
CA VAL A 3 18.17 14.62 8.32
C VAL A 3 16.91 15.47 8.40
N LYS A 4 16.20 15.64 7.28
CA LYS A 4 14.88 16.28 7.25
C LYS A 4 13.80 15.19 7.28
N ILE A 5 12.74 15.39 8.06
CA ILE A 5 11.59 14.48 8.11
C ILE A 5 10.38 15.19 7.51
N ASP A 6 9.83 14.62 6.44
CA ASP A 6 8.60 15.06 5.80
C ASP A 6 7.44 14.12 6.16
N VAL A 7 6.25 14.69 6.33
CA VAL A 7 5.01 13.94 6.51
C VAL A 7 4.19 14.03 5.22
N VAL A 8 4.12 12.93 4.48
CA VAL A 8 3.43 12.84 3.19
C VAL A 8 2.03 12.28 3.39
N ARG A 9 1.00 13.08 3.09
CA ARG A 9 -0.39 12.62 3.12
C ARG A 9 -0.69 11.77 1.87
N ILE A 10 -1.32 10.62 2.08
CA ILE A 10 -1.73 9.71 1.01
C ILE A 10 -3.22 9.89 0.73
N ASP A 11 -3.56 10.12 -0.53
CA ASP A 11 -4.95 10.25 -0.96
C ASP A 11 -5.58 8.86 -1.15
N ILE A 12 -6.67 8.56 -0.46
CA ILE A 12 -7.35 7.26 -0.54
C ILE A 12 -8.82 7.51 -0.89
N PRO A 13 -9.18 7.42 -2.18
CA PRO A 13 -10.57 7.58 -2.62
C PRO A 13 -11.49 6.56 -1.96
N GLU A 14 -12.75 6.94 -1.78
CA GLU A 14 -13.77 6.07 -1.21
C GLU A 14 -13.87 4.75 -2.01
N GLY A 15 -14.03 3.64 -1.28
CA GLY A 15 -14.11 2.30 -1.86
C GLY A 15 -12.79 1.74 -2.37
N THR A 16 -11.65 2.40 -2.08
CA THR A 16 -10.32 1.90 -2.40
C THR A 16 -9.53 1.52 -1.14
N ASN A 17 -8.52 0.67 -1.31
CA ASN A 17 -7.48 0.42 -0.32
C ASN A 17 -6.12 0.70 -0.95
N VAL A 18 -5.15 1.13 -0.14
CA VAL A 18 -3.76 1.30 -0.56
C VAL A 18 -2.85 0.29 0.15
N ILE A 19 -1.88 -0.24 -0.58
CA ILE A 19 -0.76 -1.02 -0.05
C ILE A 19 0.53 -0.30 -0.43
N ILE A 20 1.37 0.01 0.55
CA ILE A 20 2.67 0.65 0.33
C ILE A 20 3.75 -0.26 0.88
N GLY A 21 4.79 -0.50 0.09
CA GLY A 21 5.91 -1.34 0.48
C GLY A 21 7.22 -0.89 -0.15
N GLN A 22 8.24 -1.70 0.06
CA GLN A 22 9.56 -1.55 -0.56
C GLN A 22 9.95 -2.86 -1.21
N SER A 23 10.49 -2.74 -2.41
CA SER A 23 10.93 -3.85 -3.25
C SER A 23 12.37 -3.59 -3.71
N HIS A 24 12.81 -4.29 -4.75
CA HIS A 24 13.99 -3.94 -5.54
C HIS A 24 13.83 -4.53 -6.95
N PHE A 25 14.68 -4.12 -7.90
CA PHE A 25 14.68 -4.67 -9.27
C PHE A 25 13.41 -4.35 -10.10
N ILE A 26 13.59 -4.19 -11.41
CA ILE A 26 12.54 -3.66 -12.31
C ILE A 26 11.37 -4.63 -12.51
N LYS A 27 11.62 -5.94 -12.39
CA LYS A 27 10.61 -7.01 -12.47
C LYS A 27 9.50 -6.88 -11.43
N THR A 28 9.73 -6.13 -10.33
CA THR A 28 8.71 -5.77 -9.33
C THR A 28 7.37 -5.37 -9.95
N VAL A 29 7.37 -4.53 -11.00
CA VAL A 29 6.11 -4.01 -11.55
C VAL A 29 5.28 -5.10 -12.24
N GLU A 30 5.96 -6.00 -12.98
CA GLU A 30 5.32 -7.11 -13.69
C GLU A 30 4.87 -8.20 -12.71
N ASP A 31 5.69 -8.53 -11.71
CA ASP A 31 5.35 -9.59 -10.76
C ASP A 31 4.21 -9.18 -9.83
N LEU A 32 4.17 -7.92 -9.42
CA LEU A 32 3.02 -7.37 -8.71
C LEU A 32 1.77 -7.36 -9.59
N TYR A 33 1.89 -7.04 -10.88
CA TYR A 33 0.77 -7.12 -11.83
C TYR A 33 0.23 -8.56 -11.92
N GLU A 34 1.09 -9.54 -12.15
CA GLU A 34 0.69 -10.95 -12.26
C GLU A 34 0.05 -11.47 -10.96
N THR A 35 0.63 -11.12 -9.80
CA THR A 35 0.12 -11.51 -8.49
C THR A 35 -1.30 -10.98 -8.25
N LEU A 36 -1.58 -9.75 -8.68
CA LEU A 36 -2.90 -9.11 -8.52
C LEU A 36 -3.89 -9.61 -9.57
N SER A 37 -3.49 -9.64 -10.84
CA SER A 37 -4.32 -10.09 -11.97
C SER A 37 -4.81 -11.52 -11.80
N SER A 38 -3.95 -12.42 -11.28
CA SER A 38 -4.30 -13.82 -11.03
C SER A 38 -5.05 -14.08 -9.72
N SER A 39 -5.30 -13.05 -8.90
CA SER A 39 -5.93 -13.22 -7.58
C SER A 39 -7.46 -13.27 -7.65
N SER A 40 -8.08 -12.52 -8.55
CA SER A 40 -9.52 -12.45 -8.77
C SER A 40 -9.84 -11.80 -10.12
N PRO A 41 -10.80 -12.33 -10.90
CA PRO A 41 -11.18 -11.74 -12.19
C PRO A 41 -11.86 -10.37 -12.09
N HIS A 42 -12.29 -9.97 -10.89
CA HIS A 42 -13.02 -8.72 -10.66
C HIS A 42 -12.16 -7.63 -10.00
N LEU A 43 -10.95 -7.97 -9.54
CA LEU A 43 -10.09 -7.02 -8.83
C LEU A 43 -9.67 -5.89 -9.79
N LYS A 44 -9.87 -4.66 -9.35
CA LYS A 44 -9.36 -3.46 -10.03
C LYS A 44 -8.16 -2.93 -9.28
N PHE A 45 -7.09 -2.62 -10.00
CA PHE A 45 -5.86 -2.17 -9.37
C PHE A 45 -5.00 -1.29 -10.25
N GLY A 46 -4.15 -0.50 -9.59
CA GLY A 46 -3.06 0.25 -10.18
C GLY A 46 -1.81 0.16 -9.32
N ILE A 47 -0.65 0.06 -9.96
CA ILE A 47 0.65 -0.16 -9.34
C ILE A 47 1.58 0.96 -9.79
N ALA A 48 2.41 1.45 -8.87
CA ALA A 48 3.55 2.30 -9.17
C ALA A 48 4.77 1.85 -8.38
N PHE A 49 5.95 1.83 -9.00
CA PHE A 49 7.22 1.45 -8.41
C PHE A 49 8.30 2.48 -8.77
N ASN A 50 9.01 2.99 -7.78
CA ASN A 50 10.08 3.97 -7.99
C ASN A 50 11.40 3.25 -8.29
N GLU A 51 11.82 3.20 -9.55
CA GLU A 51 13.16 2.74 -9.92
C GLU A 51 14.21 3.63 -9.23
N ALA A 52 15.13 3.06 -8.45
CA ALA A 52 16.07 3.85 -7.65
C ALA A 52 17.40 4.17 -8.35
N SER A 53 17.65 3.59 -9.52
CA SER A 53 18.87 3.77 -10.31
C SER A 53 18.56 3.90 -11.80
N GLY A 54 19.59 4.06 -12.64
CA GLY A 54 19.41 4.16 -14.09
C GLY A 54 18.53 5.37 -14.47
N LYS A 55 17.41 5.11 -15.15
CA LYS A 55 16.49 6.18 -15.59
C LYS A 55 15.67 6.80 -14.46
N ARG A 56 15.60 6.13 -13.30
CA ARG A 56 14.88 6.59 -12.10
C ARG A 56 13.42 6.96 -12.37
N LEU A 57 12.76 6.15 -13.20
CA LEU A 57 11.37 6.38 -13.58
C LEU A 57 10.41 5.72 -12.59
N VAL A 58 9.23 6.32 -12.43
CA VAL A 58 8.10 5.61 -11.84
C VAL A 58 7.60 4.61 -12.87
N ARG A 59 7.83 3.32 -12.60
CA ARG A 59 7.29 2.19 -13.38
C ARG A 59 5.88 1.93 -12.90
N TYR A 60 4.96 1.61 -13.80
CA TYR A 60 3.55 1.44 -13.43
C TYR A 60 2.89 0.39 -14.32
N ASP A 61 1.84 -0.23 -13.78
CA ASP A 61 0.95 -1.14 -14.50
C ASP A 61 -0.39 -1.23 -13.74
N GLY A 62 -1.39 -1.88 -14.33
CA GLY A 62 -2.70 -2.11 -13.72
C GLY A 62 -3.82 -2.24 -14.74
N ASN A 63 -5.02 -2.50 -14.25
CA ASN A 63 -6.21 -2.70 -15.10
C ASN A 63 -7.30 -1.62 -14.88
N ASP A 64 -6.96 -0.54 -14.17
CA ASP A 64 -7.82 0.60 -13.89
C ASP A 64 -7.00 1.91 -13.95
N GLN A 65 -7.35 2.80 -14.87
CA GLN A 65 -6.57 4.02 -15.16
C GLN A 65 -6.61 5.03 -14.00
N GLU A 66 -7.70 5.10 -13.23
CA GLU A 66 -7.80 5.99 -12.09
C GLU A 66 -6.87 5.51 -10.97
N LEU A 67 -6.85 4.20 -10.72
CA LEU A 67 -6.00 3.59 -9.70
C LEU A 67 -4.51 3.66 -10.09
N ILE A 68 -4.17 3.50 -11.37
CA ILE A 68 -2.80 3.69 -11.87
C ILE A 68 -2.34 5.14 -11.62
N LYS A 69 -3.17 6.12 -12.00
CA LYS A 69 -2.84 7.54 -11.85
C LYS A 69 -2.54 7.90 -10.40
N ILE A 70 -3.42 7.51 -9.47
CA ILE A 70 -3.23 7.83 -8.05
C ILE A 70 -2.06 7.06 -7.42
N ALA A 71 -1.75 5.85 -7.88
CA ALA A 71 -0.54 5.13 -7.47
C ALA A 71 0.73 5.91 -7.89
N ILE A 72 0.79 6.39 -9.14
CA ILE A 72 1.90 7.19 -9.66
C ILE A 72 2.04 8.50 -8.88
N GLU A 73 0.93 9.20 -8.63
CA GLU A 73 0.94 10.46 -7.90
C GLU A 73 1.47 10.29 -6.46
N ASN A 74 1.01 9.27 -5.74
CA ASN A 74 1.49 9.02 -4.38
C ASN A 74 2.94 8.49 -4.35
N ALA A 75 3.35 7.68 -5.33
CA ALA A 75 4.75 7.25 -5.45
C ALA A 75 5.69 8.44 -5.69
N LYS A 76 5.27 9.43 -6.50
CA LYS A 76 6.00 10.69 -6.71
C LYS A 76 6.04 11.55 -5.45
N LYS A 77 4.91 11.70 -4.73
CA LYS A 77 4.83 12.47 -3.47
C LYS A 77 5.75 11.90 -2.39
N ILE A 78 5.82 10.58 -2.26
CA ILE A 78 6.75 9.92 -1.33
C ILE A 78 8.20 10.16 -1.78
N GLY A 79 8.47 9.94 -3.08
CA GLY A 79 9.76 10.28 -3.70
C GLY A 79 10.94 9.46 -3.21
N ALA A 80 10.71 8.35 -2.51
CA ALA A 80 11.75 7.43 -2.05
C ALA A 80 12.06 6.36 -3.11
N GLY A 81 13.32 5.96 -3.22
CA GLY A 81 13.73 4.91 -4.14
C GLY A 81 13.20 3.53 -3.72
N HIS A 82 12.89 2.68 -4.69
CA HIS A 82 12.46 1.29 -4.51
C HIS A 82 11.15 1.07 -3.72
N ILE A 83 10.39 2.13 -3.46
CA ILE A 83 9.05 1.98 -2.91
C ILE A 83 8.08 1.54 -4.02
N PHE A 84 7.05 0.82 -3.63
CA PHE A 84 5.89 0.59 -4.47
C PHE A 84 4.61 1.03 -3.77
N VAL A 85 3.63 1.43 -4.58
CA VAL A 85 2.29 1.83 -4.17
C VAL A 85 1.30 1.05 -5.02
N ILE A 86 0.33 0.39 -4.37
CA ILE A 86 -0.73 -0.36 -5.02
C ILE A 86 -2.06 0.21 -4.53
N TYR A 87 -2.97 0.52 -5.43
CA TYR A 87 -4.36 0.79 -5.12
C TYR A 87 -5.23 -0.38 -5.56
N LEU A 88 -6.24 -0.72 -4.74
CA LEU A 88 -7.18 -1.80 -4.98
C LEU A 88 -8.61 -1.28 -4.92
N LYS A 89 -9.48 -1.81 -5.78
CA LYS A 89 -10.95 -1.65 -5.74
C LYS A 89 -11.60 -2.99 -6.09
N ASN A 90 -12.82 -3.23 -5.61
CA ASN A 90 -13.53 -4.51 -5.75
C ASN A 90 -12.77 -5.71 -5.13
N GLY A 91 -12.02 -5.46 -4.06
CA GLY A 91 -11.29 -6.45 -3.28
C GLY A 91 -10.62 -5.80 -2.07
N TYR A 92 -10.20 -6.62 -1.13
CA TYR A 92 -9.54 -6.17 0.10
C TYR A 92 -8.07 -6.57 0.13
N PRO A 93 -7.20 -5.85 0.87
CA PRO A 93 -5.80 -6.23 1.02
C PRO A 93 -5.60 -7.68 1.49
N ILE A 94 -6.46 -8.19 2.37
CA ILE A 94 -6.39 -9.58 2.85
C ILE A 94 -6.53 -10.64 1.74
N ASN A 95 -7.11 -10.29 0.58
CA ASN A 95 -7.20 -11.19 -0.57
C ASN A 95 -5.87 -11.38 -1.29
N VAL A 96 -4.95 -10.41 -1.18
CA VAL A 96 -3.72 -10.37 -2.00
C VAL A 96 -2.43 -10.26 -1.18
N LEU A 97 -2.49 -9.86 0.09
CA LEU A 97 -1.32 -9.55 0.91
C LEU A 97 -0.30 -10.69 0.98
N ASN A 98 -0.74 -11.94 1.12
CA ASN A 98 0.20 -13.06 1.17
C ASN A 98 0.86 -13.34 -0.18
N ARG A 99 0.16 -13.10 -1.30
CA ARG A 99 0.74 -13.21 -2.64
C ARG A 99 1.82 -12.15 -2.83
N ILE A 100 1.54 -10.90 -2.46
CA ILE A 100 2.51 -9.78 -2.51
C ILE A 100 3.74 -10.07 -1.64
N LYS A 101 3.56 -10.56 -0.41
CA LYS A 101 4.69 -10.91 0.48
C LYS A 101 5.61 -11.98 -0.08
N ASN A 102 5.10 -12.82 -0.97
CA ASN A 102 5.84 -13.92 -1.58
C ASN A 102 6.43 -13.56 -2.95
N VAL A 103 6.22 -12.34 -3.45
CA VAL A 103 6.92 -11.85 -4.64
C VAL A 103 8.39 -11.69 -4.28
N GLU A 104 9.26 -12.26 -5.10
CA GLU A 104 10.70 -12.42 -4.81
C GLU A 104 11.41 -11.08 -4.62
N GLU A 105 10.94 -10.04 -5.32
CA GLU A 105 11.50 -8.70 -5.22
C GLU A 105 11.08 -7.95 -3.94
N VAL A 106 9.95 -8.31 -3.34
CA VAL A 106 9.32 -7.56 -2.23
C VAL A 106 10.08 -7.80 -0.93
N VAL A 107 10.59 -6.71 -0.35
CA VAL A 107 11.39 -6.75 0.88
C VAL A 107 10.52 -6.52 2.11
N ARG A 108 9.57 -5.57 2.05
CA ARG A 108 8.69 -5.22 3.17
C ARG A 108 7.42 -4.53 2.72
N ILE A 109 6.40 -4.61 3.57
CA ILE A 109 5.15 -3.87 3.46
C ILE A 109 5.07 -2.92 4.65
N PHE A 110 4.78 -1.64 4.41
CA PHE A 110 4.63 -0.62 5.45
C PHE A 110 3.18 -0.49 5.91
N ALA A 111 2.23 -0.50 4.97
CA ALA A 111 0.81 -0.27 5.25
C ALA A 111 -0.07 -1.02 4.25
N ALA A 112 -1.28 -1.37 4.70
CA ALA A 112 -2.35 -1.95 3.88
C ALA A 112 -3.70 -1.54 4.47
N THR A 113 -4.29 -0.45 3.97
CA THR A 113 -5.38 0.26 4.69
C THR A 113 -6.31 1.04 3.76
N ALA A 114 -7.47 1.40 4.30
CA ALA A 114 -8.39 2.41 3.75
C ALA A 114 -8.58 3.61 4.71
N ASN A 115 -7.89 3.62 5.85
CA ASN A 115 -7.92 4.74 6.80
C ASN A 115 -7.15 5.95 6.25
N PRO A 116 -7.36 7.16 6.80
CA PRO A 116 -6.43 8.26 6.61
C PRO A 116 -4.99 7.82 6.92
N LEU A 117 -4.08 8.09 5.98
CA LEU A 117 -2.72 7.58 6.03
C LEU A 117 -1.70 8.71 5.79
N GLN A 118 -0.66 8.73 6.62
CA GLN A 118 0.54 9.54 6.41
C GLN A 118 1.78 8.65 6.33
N VAL A 119 2.70 8.98 5.42
CA VAL A 119 4.01 8.33 5.29
C VAL A 119 5.08 9.28 5.82
N LEU A 120 5.92 8.79 6.73
CA LEU A 120 7.05 9.52 7.26
C LEU A 120 8.27 9.25 6.38
N VAL A 121 8.82 10.30 5.78
CA VAL A 121 9.94 10.22 4.83
C VAL A 121 11.13 10.99 5.39
N ALA A 122 12.25 10.29 5.59
CA ALA A 122 13.52 10.92 5.89
C ALA A 122 14.25 11.30 4.59
N GLU A 123 14.86 12.47 4.57
CA GLU A 123 15.65 12.99 3.47
C GLU A 123 17.08 13.33 3.95
N THR A 124 18.06 12.84 3.19
CA THR A 124 19.50 13.09 3.36
C THR A 124 20.07 13.76 2.11
N ASP A 125 21.38 13.95 2.06
CA ASP A 125 22.13 14.39 0.88
C ASP A 125 22.00 13.42 -0.33
N GLN A 126 21.84 12.12 -0.06
CA GLN A 126 21.70 11.10 -1.11
C GLN A 126 20.28 11.01 -1.68
N GLY A 127 19.25 11.13 -0.84
CA GLY A 127 17.87 10.94 -1.27
C GLY A 127 16.90 10.69 -0.12
N ARG A 128 15.80 9.99 -0.42
CA ARG A 128 14.64 9.83 0.47
C ARG A 128 14.38 8.36 0.82
N GLY A 129 13.93 8.12 2.04
CA GLY A 129 13.55 6.79 2.52
C GLY A 129 12.34 6.82 3.48
N ILE A 130 11.47 5.81 3.40
CA ILE A 130 10.36 5.66 4.35
C ILE A 130 10.90 5.15 5.68
N ILE A 131 10.61 5.89 6.75
CA ILE A 131 10.97 5.55 8.13
C ILE A 131 9.77 5.06 8.96
N GLY A 132 8.54 5.27 8.48
CA GLY A 132 7.34 4.80 9.15
C GLY A 132 6.06 5.31 8.49
N VAL A 133 4.93 4.93 9.07
CA VAL A 133 3.58 5.36 8.66
C VAL A 133 2.73 5.68 9.88
N VAL A 134 1.73 6.54 9.69
CA VAL A 134 0.63 6.78 10.64
C VAL A 134 -0.65 6.32 9.96
N ASP A 135 -1.14 5.15 10.36
CA ASP A 135 -2.35 4.52 9.81
C ASP A 135 -3.52 4.71 10.77
N GLY A 136 -4.45 5.60 10.40
CA GLY A 136 -5.61 5.93 11.23
C GLY A 136 -5.28 6.74 12.46
N TYR A 137 -5.93 6.40 13.58
CA TYR A 137 -5.95 7.20 14.80
C TYR A 137 -5.50 6.39 16.02
N THR A 138 -5.09 7.10 17.08
CA THR A 138 -4.73 6.47 18.35
C THR A 138 -5.95 5.82 19.02
N PRO A 139 -5.75 4.71 19.77
CA PRO A 139 -6.84 4.06 20.49
C PRO A 139 -7.47 4.99 21.53
N LEU A 140 -8.80 4.91 21.69
CA LEU A 140 -9.56 5.69 22.66
C LEU A 140 -9.89 4.92 23.95
N GLY A 141 -9.61 3.61 24.00
CA GLY A 141 -9.95 2.76 25.13
C GLY A 141 -9.73 1.27 24.82
N VAL A 142 -10.28 0.43 25.67
CA VAL A 142 -10.28 -1.04 25.55
C VAL A 142 -11.71 -1.51 25.32
N GLU A 143 -11.88 -2.51 24.44
CA GLU A 143 -13.20 -3.06 24.11
C GLU A 143 -13.89 -3.70 25.32
N SER A 144 -15.21 -3.55 25.40
CA SER A 144 -16.09 -4.21 26.36
C SER A 144 -16.57 -5.57 25.86
N GLU A 145 -17.23 -6.36 26.71
CA GLU A 145 -17.85 -7.63 26.29
C GLU A 145 -18.92 -7.46 25.20
N SER A 146 -19.65 -6.34 25.21
CA SER A 146 -20.60 -6.01 24.13
C SER A 146 -19.88 -5.73 22.81
N ASP A 147 -18.75 -5.01 22.84
CA ASP A 147 -17.96 -4.72 21.64
C ASP A 147 -17.34 -6.01 21.08
N ILE A 148 -16.87 -6.92 21.95
CA ILE A 148 -16.38 -8.25 21.57
C ILE A 148 -17.47 -9.05 20.85
N LYS A 149 -18.68 -9.02 21.39
CA LYS A 149 -19.84 -9.68 20.78
C LYS A 149 -20.14 -9.08 19.40
N GLU A 150 -20.18 -7.75 19.30
CA GLU A 150 -20.44 -7.04 18.05
C GLU A 150 -19.42 -7.39 16.96
N ARG A 151 -18.11 -7.31 17.24
CA ARG A 151 -17.10 -7.64 16.22
C ARG A 151 -17.12 -9.12 15.82
N LYS A 152 -17.48 -10.04 16.73
CA LYS A 152 -17.63 -11.47 16.40
C LYS A 152 -18.85 -11.70 15.51
N GLU A 153 -19.97 -11.05 15.80
CA GLU A 153 -21.18 -11.12 14.99
C GLU A 153 -20.96 -10.51 13.61
N PHE A 154 -20.29 -9.37 13.52
CA PHE A 154 -19.92 -8.75 12.26
C PHE A 154 -19.13 -9.70 11.35
N LEU A 155 -18.06 -10.32 11.87
CA LEU A 155 -17.23 -11.26 11.10
C LEU A 155 -18.01 -12.50 10.59
N ARG A 156 -19.01 -12.96 11.35
CA ARG A 156 -19.92 -14.04 10.92
C ARG A 156 -20.90 -13.55 9.86
N LYS A 157 -21.46 -12.33 10.04
CA LYS A 157 -22.39 -11.70 9.10
C LYS A 157 -21.77 -11.50 7.71
N ILE A 158 -20.49 -11.10 7.64
CA ILE A 158 -19.77 -10.96 6.38
C ILE A 158 -19.11 -12.27 5.89
N GLY A 159 -19.32 -13.38 6.59
CA GLY A 159 -18.96 -14.73 6.13
C GLY A 159 -17.50 -15.15 6.31
N TYR A 160 -16.65 -14.36 6.97
CA TYR A 160 -15.24 -14.74 7.21
C TYR A 160 -15.07 -15.72 8.38
N LYS A 161 -16.05 -15.83 9.27
CA LYS A 161 -16.05 -16.75 10.41
C LYS A 161 -17.39 -17.48 10.55
N ARG A 162 -17.38 -18.64 11.19
CA ARG A 162 -18.56 -19.45 11.48
C ARG A 162 -18.93 -19.41 12.93
#